data_AF-A0AAD6UQA5-F1
#
_entry.id   AF-A0AAD6UQA5-F1
#
_cell.length_a   1.000
_cell.length_b   1.000
_cell.length_c   1.000
_cell.angle_alpha   90.00
_cell.angle_beta   90.00
_cell.angle_gamma   90.00
#
_symmetry.space_group_name_H-M   'P 1'
#
loop_
_entity.id
_entity.type
_entity.pdbx_description
1 polymer ?
#
loop_
_entity_poly.entity_id
_entity_poly.type
_entity_poly.pdbx_seq_one_letter_code
_entity_poly.pdbx_strand_id
1 'polypeptide(L)'
;MEKHGITRTISIRTARRYLRVLGYRFMEPKKGQYADGHEREDVTSYRDGIYVPRLTELQRRTWKYSRDGLPEYGPHRDGKRVIIWYHDESIFYAHDRRRRNWYHKDAPAKLYQKGDGHSLMVADFVSQDFGWSPTSLDGTRTARRFLKPGKNRDGYFTCDDICEQANVMMDIVTEVYPDFEHAFVYDNATTHKKRADGSLSARKMPKGTKEWETETGKVNGKMTKTKMTDATFNGQPQPLYFPSDHPQAGLFKGMAVILQERGLYDAAKKLLADFANRCLKFADAYSKGLNGRQAAWAARKYRGHRVLPESILRELEEAEIY
;
A
#
# COMPACT_ATOMS: atom_id res chain seq x y z
N MET A 1 -0.39 -27.25 47.72
CA MET A 1 -1.42 -26.26 47.33
C MET A 1 -2.59 -26.37 48.31
N GLU A 2 -2.38 -26.04 49.57
CA GLU A 2 -3.47 -25.73 50.51
C GLU A 2 -3.17 -24.36 51.06
N LYS A 3 -3.89 -23.33 50.60
CA LYS A 3 -3.83 -22.04 51.29
C LYS A 3 -5.16 -21.29 51.39
N HIS A 4 -6.24 -21.75 50.76
CA HIS A 4 -7.56 -21.09 50.86
C HIS A 4 -8.79 -22.01 50.89
N GLY A 5 -8.65 -23.34 51.03
CA GLY A 5 -9.82 -24.24 51.15
C GLY A 5 -10.78 -24.26 49.94
N ILE A 6 -10.36 -23.76 48.78
CA ILE A 6 -11.19 -23.69 47.58
C ILE A 6 -11.08 -25.02 46.83
N THR A 7 -12.10 -25.88 46.99
CA THR A 7 -12.19 -27.18 46.31
C THR A 7 -12.89 -27.12 44.96
N ARG A 8 -13.59 -26.02 44.66
CA ARG A 8 -14.34 -25.82 43.41
C ARG A 8 -13.50 -25.08 42.37
N THR A 9 -13.44 -25.62 41.16
CA THR A 9 -12.82 -24.96 40.01
C THR A 9 -13.59 -23.69 39.64
N ILE A 10 -12.87 -22.57 39.54
CA ILE A 10 -13.45 -21.29 39.14
C ILE A 10 -13.82 -21.36 37.66
N SER A 11 -15.09 -21.09 37.35
CA SER A 11 -15.52 -21.00 35.96
C SER A 11 -14.86 -19.81 35.24
N ILE A 12 -14.64 -19.93 33.92
CA ILE A 12 -14.14 -18.83 33.08
C ILE A 12 -15.01 -17.57 33.25
N ARG A 13 -16.33 -17.73 33.38
CA ARG A 13 -17.26 -16.63 33.58
C ARG A 13 -17.00 -15.89 34.90
N THR A 14 -16.77 -16.63 35.99
CA THR A 14 -16.44 -16.07 37.30
C THR A 14 -15.10 -15.34 37.27
N ALA A 15 -14.07 -15.95 36.67
CA ALA A 15 -12.75 -15.33 36.52
C ALA A 15 -12.81 -14.01 35.72
N ARG A 16 -13.55 -13.97 34.61
CA ARG A 16 -13.76 -12.74 33.82
C ARG A 16 -14.48 -11.65 34.61
N ARG A 17 -15.43 -12.01 35.48
CA ARG A 17 -16.12 -11.05 36.36
C ARG A 17 -15.15 -10.45 37.37
N TYR A 18 -14.32 -11.28 38.00
CA TYR A 18 -13.31 -10.80 38.94
C TYR A 18 -12.30 -9.86 38.29
N LEU A 19 -11.79 -10.21 37.11
CA LEU A 19 -10.87 -9.33 36.36
C LEU A 19 -11.48 -7.95 36.10
N ARG A 20 -12.76 -7.87 35.72
CA ARG A 20 -13.44 -6.57 35.54
C ARG A 20 -13.56 -5.77 36.84
N VAL A 21 -13.90 -6.43 37.95
CA VAL A 21 -13.99 -5.78 39.28
C VAL A 21 -12.62 -5.26 39.71
N LEU A 22 -11.57 -6.02 39.44
CA LEU A 22 -10.17 -5.64 39.69
C LEU A 22 -9.63 -4.59 38.69
N GLY A 23 -10.50 -3.95 37.90
CA GLY A 23 -10.10 -2.89 36.98
C GLY A 23 -9.45 -3.35 35.67
N TYR A 24 -9.39 -4.65 35.38
CA TYR A 24 -8.88 -5.17 34.11
C TYR A 24 -9.94 -5.13 33.01
N ARG A 25 -9.52 -4.75 31.81
CA ARG A 25 -10.33 -4.71 30.59
C ARG A 25 -9.69 -5.56 29.52
N PHE A 26 -10.49 -6.39 28.85
CA PHE A 26 -10.04 -7.15 27.69
C PHE A 26 -10.18 -6.27 26.45
N MET A 27 -9.06 -5.72 25.97
CA MET A 27 -9.05 -4.74 24.89
C MET A 27 -7.81 -4.89 24.04
N GLU A 28 -7.85 -4.30 22.84
CA GLU A 28 -6.69 -4.14 21.98
C GLU A 28 -6.06 -2.77 22.25
N PRO A 29 -4.72 -2.62 22.25
CA PRO A 29 -4.10 -1.30 22.32
C PRO A 29 -4.61 -0.41 21.19
N LYS A 30 -5.01 0.83 21.54
CA LYS A 30 -5.52 1.81 20.57
C LYS A 30 -4.43 2.07 19.52
N LYS A 31 -4.61 1.56 18.31
CA LYS A 31 -3.87 1.98 17.12
C LYS A 31 -4.69 3.04 16.40
N GLY A 32 -4.03 4.03 15.82
CA GLY A 32 -4.69 4.98 14.92
C GLY A 32 -5.43 4.19 13.84
N GLN A 33 -6.73 4.45 13.70
CA GLN A 33 -7.56 3.84 12.67
C GLN A 33 -7.06 4.32 11.31
N TYR A 34 -6.58 3.39 10.47
CA TYR A 34 -6.54 3.65 9.04
C TYR A 34 -8.00 3.64 8.57
N ALA A 35 -8.53 4.82 8.24
CA ALA A 35 -9.78 4.93 7.55
C ALA A 35 -9.52 4.48 6.12
N ASP A 36 -10.03 3.31 5.78
CA ASP A 36 -9.89 2.78 4.45
C ASP A 36 -10.73 3.63 3.49
N GLY A 37 -10.09 4.29 2.54
CA GLY A 37 -10.70 5.29 1.66
C GLY A 37 -11.60 4.68 0.58
N HIS A 38 -12.25 3.55 0.87
CA HIS A 38 -13.13 2.81 -0.04
C HIS A 38 -14.38 3.61 -0.39
N GLU A 39 -14.92 4.36 0.56
CA GLU A 39 -16.12 5.18 0.39
C GLU A 39 -15.83 6.58 -0.20
N ARG A 40 -14.61 6.81 -0.71
CA ARG A 40 -14.34 8.04 -1.46
C ARG A 40 -15.14 8.03 -2.77
N GLU A 41 -15.60 9.19 -3.18
CA GLU A 41 -16.45 9.36 -4.36
C GLU A 41 -15.79 8.82 -5.64
N ASP A 42 -14.49 9.05 -5.83
CA ASP A 42 -13.72 8.54 -6.97
C ASP A 42 -13.67 7.00 -6.99
N VAL A 43 -13.52 6.38 -5.82
CA VAL A 43 -13.49 4.93 -5.66
C VAL A 43 -14.86 4.31 -5.91
N THR A 44 -15.90 4.93 -5.35
CA THR A 44 -17.30 4.48 -5.49
C THR A 44 -17.75 4.58 -6.95
N SER A 45 -17.46 5.70 -7.62
CA SER A 45 -17.75 5.91 -9.04
C SER A 45 -17.09 4.85 -9.93
N TYR A 46 -15.81 4.55 -9.70
CA TYR A 46 -15.13 3.46 -10.41
C TYR A 46 -15.73 2.09 -10.11
N ARG A 47 -16.02 1.81 -8.83
CA ARG A 47 -16.60 0.53 -8.40
C ARG A 47 -17.92 0.28 -9.10
N ASP A 48 -18.83 1.24 -9.04
CA ASP A 48 -20.22 1.06 -9.47
C ASP A 48 -20.37 1.23 -10.98
N GLY A 49 -19.57 2.12 -11.60
CA GLY A 49 -19.63 2.40 -13.03
C GLY A 49 -18.78 1.47 -13.92
N ILE A 50 -17.70 0.88 -13.40
CA ILE A 50 -16.75 0.10 -14.21
C ILE A 50 -16.55 -1.30 -13.65
N TYR A 51 -16.13 -1.43 -12.40
CA TYR A 51 -15.73 -2.72 -11.84
C TYR A 51 -16.91 -3.70 -11.71
N VAL A 52 -18.00 -3.30 -11.05
CA VAL A 52 -19.17 -4.15 -10.83
C VAL A 52 -19.82 -4.55 -12.16
N PRO A 53 -20.07 -3.65 -13.14
CA PRO A 53 -20.58 -4.04 -14.45
C PRO A 53 -19.68 -5.05 -15.17
N ARG A 54 -18.36 -4.85 -15.16
CA ARG A 54 -17.40 -5.75 -15.81
C ARG A 54 -17.36 -7.13 -15.14
N LEU A 55 -17.36 -7.17 -13.81
CA LEU A 55 -17.42 -8.43 -13.07
C LEU A 55 -18.74 -9.16 -13.33
N THR A 56 -19.86 -8.43 -13.36
CA THR A 56 -21.19 -8.97 -13.68
C THR A 56 -21.22 -9.59 -15.08
N GLU A 57 -20.55 -8.96 -16.05
CA GLU A 57 -20.43 -9.50 -17.41
C GLU A 57 -19.67 -10.82 -17.43
N LEU A 58 -18.52 -10.91 -16.75
CA LEU A 58 -17.76 -12.16 -16.63
C LEU A 58 -18.59 -13.24 -15.95
N GLN A 59 -19.29 -12.88 -14.86
CA GLN A 59 -20.14 -13.79 -14.09
C GLN A 59 -21.34 -14.37 -14.84
N ARG A 60 -21.67 -13.87 -16.05
CA ARG A 60 -22.68 -14.50 -16.93
C ARG A 60 -22.19 -15.82 -17.53
N ARG A 61 -20.86 -16.00 -17.62
CA ARG A 61 -20.20 -17.20 -18.16
C ARG A 61 -19.47 -17.98 -17.07
N THR A 62 -19.62 -17.64 -15.80
CA THR A 62 -19.09 -18.43 -14.66
C THR A 62 -20.18 -19.36 -14.11
N TRP A 63 -19.77 -20.33 -13.30
CA TRP A 63 -20.70 -21.13 -12.52
C TRP A 63 -21.15 -20.36 -11.28
N LYS A 64 -22.44 -20.50 -10.93
CA LYS A 64 -23.02 -19.90 -9.74
C LYS A 64 -23.51 -21.00 -8.81
N TYR A 65 -23.37 -20.78 -7.53
CA TYR A 65 -23.86 -21.69 -6.51
C TYR A 65 -24.80 -20.93 -5.59
N SER A 66 -25.89 -21.58 -5.22
CA SER A 66 -26.80 -21.06 -4.23
C SER A 66 -26.12 -21.00 -2.86
N ARG A 67 -26.77 -20.36 -1.91
CA ARG A 67 -26.30 -20.32 -0.51
C ARG A 67 -26.10 -21.72 0.09
N ASP A 68 -26.82 -22.72 -0.39
CA ASP A 68 -26.72 -24.10 0.06
C ASP A 68 -25.63 -24.90 -0.67
N GLY A 69 -24.84 -24.22 -1.53
CA GLY A 69 -23.75 -24.82 -2.30
C GLY A 69 -24.22 -25.63 -3.51
N LEU A 70 -25.49 -25.47 -3.91
CA LEU A 70 -26.03 -26.18 -5.08
C LEU A 70 -25.78 -25.36 -6.35
N PRO A 71 -25.38 -25.99 -7.46
CA PRO A 71 -25.32 -25.33 -8.77
C PRO A 71 -26.61 -24.58 -9.10
N GLU A 72 -26.49 -23.29 -9.39
CA GLU A 72 -27.56 -22.52 -10.01
C GLU A 72 -27.44 -22.67 -11.53
N TYR A 73 -28.46 -23.28 -12.13
CA TYR A 73 -28.53 -23.45 -13.57
C TYR A 73 -29.28 -22.27 -14.19
N GLY A 74 -28.63 -21.59 -15.13
CA GLY A 74 -29.22 -20.51 -15.93
C GLY A 74 -28.67 -20.54 -17.35
N PRO A 75 -29.27 -19.78 -18.29
CA PRO A 75 -28.74 -19.70 -19.64
C PRO A 75 -27.34 -19.06 -19.58
N HIS A 76 -26.32 -19.85 -19.87
CA HIS A 76 -24.98 -19.33 -20.14
C HIS A 76 -25.00 -18.70 -21.54
N ARG A 77 -24.42 -17.50 -21.67
CA ARG A 77 -24.19 -16.92 -23.00
C ARG A 77 -23.20 -17.79 -23.78
N ASP A 78 -23.28 -17.73 -25.10
CA ASP A 78 -22.34 -18.39 -26.01
C ASP A 78 -20.88 -18.02 -25.69
N GLY A 79 -19.99 -19.02 -25.80
CA GLY A 79 -18.55 -18.89 -25.56
C GLY A 79 -18.02 -19.86 -24.49
N LYS A 80 -16.70 -19.83 -24.26
CA LYS A 80 -16.05 -20.61 -23.20
C LYS A 80 -16.53 -20.14 -21.82
N ARG A 81 -16.66 -21.08 -20.89
CA ARG A 81 -16.88 -20.77 -19.47
C ARG A 81 -15.69 -19.99 -18.94
N VAL A 82 -15.98 -18.95 -18.17
CA VAL A 82 -14.97 -18.10 -17.54
C VAL A 82 -14.63 -18.65 -16.16
N ILE A 83 -13.34 -18.67 -15.83
CA ILE A 83 -12.80 -18.98 -14.52
C ILE A 83 -12.13 -17.71 -13.98
N ILE A 84 -12.61 -17.23 -12.84
CA ILE A 84 -12.08 -16.02 -12.20
C ILE A 84 -11.09 -16.43 -11.11
N TRP A 85 -9.85 -15.99 -11.28
CA TRP A 85 -8.75 -16.18 -10.34
C TRP A 85 -8.53 -14.89 -9.55
N TYR A 86 -8.72 -14.95 -8.25
CA TYR A 86 -8.41 -13.86 -7.32
C TYR A 86 -6.99 -14.03 -6.81
N HIS A 87 -6.19 -12.99 -6.94
CA HIS A 87 -4.83 -12.92 -6.42
C HIS A 87 -4.78 -12.03 -5.18
N ASP A 88 -3.97 -12.44 -4.21
CA ASP A 88 -3.63 -11.61 -3.05
C ASP A 88 -2.26 -12.02 -2.46
N GLU A 89 -1.65 -11.11 -1.70
CA GLU A 89 -0.41 -11.35 -0.95
C GLU A 89 -0.63 -11.33 0.56
N SER A 90 -0.48 -12.49 1.19
CA SER A 90 -0.60 -12.63 2.64
C SER A 90 0.77 -12.65 3.31
N ILE A 91 0.95 -11.83 4.35
CA ILE A 91 2.16 -11.83 5.18
C ILE A 91 1.85 -12.42 6.55
N PHE A 92 2.57 -13.48 6.88
CA PHE A 92 2.55 -14.15 8.17
C PHE A 92 3.78 -13.75 8.97
N TYR A 93 3.62 -13.59 10.28
CA TYR A 93 4.71 -13.18 11.18
C TYR A 93 4.98 -14.26 12.23
N ALA A 94 6.25 -14.48 12.56
CA ALA A 94 6.68 -15.47 13.55
C ALA A 94 6.13 -15.18 14.96
N HIS A 95 5.74 -13.95 15.24
CA HIS A 95 5.09 -13.55 16.49
C HIS A 95 3.69 -13.00 16.25
N ASP A 96 2.94 -13.58 15.31
CA ASP A 96 1.52 -13.29 15.16
C ASP A 96 0.77 -13.72 16.44
N ARG A 97 0.64 -12.78 17.37
CA ARG A 97 0.13 -12.99 18.72
C ARG A 97 -1.30 -12.50 18.80
N ARG A 98 -2.10 -13.10 19.69
CA ARG A 98 -3.35 -12.48 20.15
C ARG A 98 -3.03 -11.12 20.79
N ARG A 99 -3.31 -10.04 20.06
CA ARG A 99 -3.08 -8.64 20.49
C ARG A 99 -4.09 -8.17 21.54
N ARG A 100 -5.20 -8.89 21.71
CA ARG A 100 -6.15 -8.67 22.79
C ARG A 100 -5.67 -9.34 24.07
N ASN A 101 -5.50 -8.54 25.11
CA ASN A 101 -5.12 -9.02 26.43
C ASN A 101 -5.93 -8.30 27.52
N TRP A 102 -5.85 -8.79 28.74
CA TRP A 102 -6.37 -8.08 29.92
C TRP A 102 -5.37 -7.01 30.35
N TYR A 103 -5.79 -5.75 30.27
CA TYR A 103 -5.02 -4.60 30.73
C TYR A 103 -5.70 -4.00 31.95
N HIS A 104 -4.95 -3.74 33.03
CA HIS A 104 -5.47 -2.93 34.13
C HIS A 104 -5.74 -1.51 33.61
N LYS A 105 -6.84 -0.89 34.04
CA LYS A 105 -7.26 0.46 33.61
C LYS A 105 -6.18 1.54 33.80
N ASP A 106 -5.32 1.35 34.81
CA ASP A 106 -4.24 2.27 35.19
C ASP A 106 -2.85 1.79 34.77
N ALA A 107 -2.75 0.68 34.02
CA ALA A 107 -1.44 0.17 33.59
C ALA A 107 -0.81 1.10 32.55
N PRO A 108 0.47 1.47 32.71
CA PRO A 108 1.20 2.19 31.67
C PRO A 108 1.28 1.34 30.40
N ALA A 109 1.28 2.00 29.24
CA ALA A 109 1.40 1.30 27.97
C ALA A 109 2.75 0.56 27.93
N LYS A 110 2.71 -0.78 27.99
CA LYS A 110 3.92 -1.59 27.87
C LYS A 110 4.51 -1.38 26.48
N LEU A 111 5.74 -0.86 26.42
CA LEU A 111 6.50 -0.75 25.19
C LEU A 111 6.81 -2.16 24.69
N TYR A 112 6.33 -2.48 23.49
CA TYR A 112 6.69 -3.71 22.79
C TYR A 112 7.91 -3.44 21.91
N GLN A 113 8.80 -4.42 21.78
CA GLN A 113 9.83 -4.37 20.75
C GLN A 113 9.16 -4.17 19.39
N LYS A 114 9.75 -3.30 18.58
CA LYS A 114 9.21 -2.94 17.28
C LYS A 114 9.33 -4.12 16.31
N GLY A 115 8.18 -4.64 15.87
CA GLY A 115 8.08 -5.66 14.82
C GLY A 115 7.50 -6.98 15.32
N ASP A 116 6.73 -7.67 14.46
CA ASP A 116 6.10 -8.95 14.78
C ASP A 116 7.05 -10.16 14.51
N GLY A 117 8.37 -9.94 14.52
CA GLY A 117 9.38 -10.95 14.22
C GLY A 117 9.60 -11.19 12.72
N HIS A 118 10.21 -12.33 12.37
CA HIS A 118 10.41 -12.73 10.98
C HIS A 118 9.09 -12.91 10.24
N SER A 119 9.00 -12.37 9.03
CA SER A 119 7.84 -12.55 8.16
C SER A 119 8.06 -13.61 7.08
N LEU A 120 6.97 -14.24 6.65
CA LEU A 120 6.85 -15.05 5.44
C LEU A 120 5.68 -14.48 4.64
N MET A 121 5.92 -14.13 3.39
CA MET A 121 4.90 -13.73 2.44
C MET A 121 4.57 -14.90 1.53
N VAL A 122 3.28 -15.08 1.26
CA VAL A 122 2.77 -16.00 0.26
C VAL A 122 1.90 -15.20 -0.70
N ALA A 123 2.19 -15.28 -1.99
CA ALA A 123 1.37 -14.72 -3.05
C ALA A 123 0.84 -15.87 -3.90
N ASP A 124 -0.47 -15.92 -4.13
CA ASP A 124 -1.09 -17.01 -4.88
C ASP A 124 -2.44 -16.60 -5.48
N PHE A 125 -2.97 -17.46 -6.36
CA PHE A 125 -4.29 -17.33 -6.97
C PHE A 125 -5.26 -18.34 -6.39
N VAL A 126 -6.52 -17.95 -6.27
CA VAL A 126 -7.63 -18.83 -5.90
C VAL A 126 -8.82 -18.61 -6.82
N SER A 127 -9.43 -19.70 -7.27
CA SER A 127 -10.71 -19.69 -8.00
C SER A 127 -11.74 -20.49 -7.21
N GLN A 128 -13.02 -20.21 -7.49
CA GLN A 128 -14.13 -20.96 -6.92
C GLN A 128 -14.17 -22.40 -7.46
N ASP A 129 -13.81 -22.57 -8.73
CA ASP A 129 -13.98 -23.82 -9.48
C ASP A 129 -12.86 -24.83 -9.18
N PHE A 130 -11.63 -24.35 -9.02
CA PHE A 130 -10.44 -25.20 -8.89
C PHE A 130 -9.68 -25.00 -7.58
N GLY A 131 -10.09 -24.05 -6.73
CA GLY A 131 -9.36 -23.71 -5.52
C GLY A 131 -8.07 -22.98 -5.85
N TRP A 132 -6.97 -23.37 -5.22
CA TRP A 132 -5.66 -22.73 -5.39
C TRP A 132 -5.06 -22.92 -6.78
N SER A 133 -4.08 -22.09 -7.14
CA SER A 133 -3.40 -22.17 -8.44
C SER A 133 -2.90 -23.59 -8.72
N PRO A 134 -3.12 -24.13 -9.93
CA PRO A 134 -2.60 -25.44 -10.31
C PRO A 134 -1.07 -25.40 -10.49
N THR A 135 -0.49 -26.59 -10.55
CA THR A 135 0.87 -26.83 -11.05
C THR A 135 0.77 -27.22 -12.52
N SER A 136 1.81 -26.99 -13.32
CA SER A 136 1.90 -27.51 -14.70
C SER A 136 1.74 -29.03 -14.75
N LEU A 137 1.39 -29.58 -15.92
CA LEU A 137 1.11 -31.01 -16.11
C LEU A 137 2.34 -31.89 -15.82
N ASP A 138 3.53 -31.36 -16.08
CA ASP A 138 4.81 -32.00 -15.75
C ASP A 138 5.20 -31.89 -14.25
N GLY A 139 4.44 -31.12 -13.46
CA GLY A 139 4.68 -30.91 -12.04
C GLY A 139 5.80 -29.92 -11.71
N THR A 140 6.42 -29.24 -12.68
CA THR A 140 7.65 -28.46 -12.45
C THR A 140 7.41 -26.98 -12.16
N ARG A 141 6.32 -26.40 -12.63
CA ARG A 141 6.01 -24.96 -12.52
C ARG A 141 4.80 -24.73 -11.64
N THR A 142 4.91 -23.75 -10.74
CA THR A 142 3.79 -23.26 -9.91
C THR A 142 3.75 -21.74 -9.97
N ALA A 143 2.55 -21.17 -9.91
CA ALA A 143 2.36 -19.73 -9.77
C ALA A 143 2.51 -19.27 -8.31
N ARG A 144 2.38 -20.15 -7.31
CA ARG A 144 2.55 -19.78 -5.90
C ARG A 144 3.97 -19.27 -5.65
N ARG A 145 4.09 -18.14 -4.95
CA ARG A 145 5.37 -17.55 -4.56
C ARG A 145 5.49 -17.48 -3.04
N PHE A 146 6.66 -17.86 -2.55
CA PHE A 146 7.07 -17.68 -1.17
C PHE A 146 8.21 -16.68 -1.13
N LEU A 147 8.12 -15.71 -0.24
CA LEU A 147 9.17 -14.71 -0.03
C LEU A 147 9.38 -14.53 1.47
N LYS A 148 10.63 -14.35 1.90
CA LYS A 148 10.96 -13.89 3.25
C LYS A 148 11.30 -12.40 3.21
N PRO A 149 10.34 -11.48 3.45
CA PRO A 149 10.58 -10.07 3.26
C PRO A 149 11.63 -9.52 4.22
N GLY A 150 12.49 -8.65 3.73
CA GLY A 150 13.39 -7.85 4.55
C GLY A 150 14.74 -7.53 3.90
N LYS A 151 15.34 -6.42 4.34
CA LYS A 151 16.73 -6.08 4.05
C LYS A 151 17.62 -7.16 4.69
N ASN A 152 18.47 -7.82 3.90
CA ASN A 152 19.26 -9.02 4.25
C ASN A 152 18.48 -10.34 4.33
N ARG A 153 17.34 -10.43 3.65
CA ARG A 153 16.61 -11.69 3.39
C ARG A 153 16.37 -11.80 1.88
N ASP A 154 15.20 -12.23 1.45
CA ASP A 154 14.88 -12.43 0.03
C ASP A 154 14.51 -11.09 -0.66
N GLY A 155 14.58 -9.96 0.05
CA GLY A 155 14.23 -8.65 -0.49
C GLY A 155 12.75 -8.31 -0.29
N TYR A 156 12.13 -7.74 -1.32
CA TYR A 156 10.73 -7.32 -1.33
C TYR A 156 10.07 -7.83 -2.60
N PHE A 157 8.77 -8.14 -2.55
CA PHE A 157 8.01 -8.54 -3.73
C PHE A 157 7.83 -7.32 -4.64
N THR A 158 8.43 -7.41 -5.82
CA THR A 158 8.50 -6.32 -6.78
C THR A 158 7.42 -6.45 -7.85
N CYS A 159 7.22 -5.38 -8.61
CA CYS A 159 6.34 -5.42 -9.78
C CYS A 159 6.81 -6.43 -10.83
N ASP A 160 8.12 -6.67 -10.93
CA ASP A 160 8.66 -7.63 -11.90
C ASP A 160 8.32 -9.05 -11.46
N ASP A 161 8.38 -9.34 -10.16
CA ASP A 161 7.94 -10.62 -9.59
C ASP A 161 6.45 -10.88 -9.85
N ILE A 162 5.60 -9.85 -9.75
CA ILE A 162 4.16 -9.94 -10.04
C ILE A 162 3.92 -10.25 -11.53
N CYS A 163 4.62 -9.55 -12.43
CA CYS A 163 4.52 -9.81 -13.86
C CYS A 163 4.97 -11.23 -14.22
N GLU A 164 6.10 -11.68 -13.64
CA GLU A 164 6.60 -13.05 -13.84
C GLU A 164 5.59 -14.08 -13.31
N GLN A 165 5.06 -13.86 -12.11
CA GLN A 165 4.06 -14.73 -11.50
C GLN A 165 2.80 -14.83 -12.38
N ALA A 166 2.30 -13.69 -12.89
CA ALA A 166 1.15 -13.64 -13.77
C ALA A 166 1.38 -14.41 -15.07
N ASN A 167 2.56 -14.25 -15.70
CA ASN A 167 2.92 -14.99 -16.92
C ASN A 167 2.95 -16.50 -16.68
N VAL A 168 3.62 -16.94 -15.60
CA VAL A 168 3.64 -18.36 -15.23
C VAL A 168 2.23 -18.90 -14.99
N MET A 169 1.37 -18.13 -14.31
CA MET A 169 -0.01 -18.53 -14.10
C MET A 169 -0.79 -18.65 -15.41
N MET A 170 -0.65 -17.69 -16.32
CA MET A 170 -1.30 -17.71 -17.65
C MET A 170 -0.88 -18.93 -18.48
N ASP A 171 0.42 -19.27 -18.47
CA ASP A 171 0.95 -20.44 -19.16
C ASP A 171 0.35 -21.73 -18.57
N ILE A 172 0.37 -21.87 -17.23
CA ILE A 172 -0.14 -23.07 -16.55
C ILE A 172 -1.63 -23.25 -16.80
N VAL A 173 -2.47 -22.21 -16.65
CA VAL A 173 -3.92 -22.40 -16.83
C VAL A 173 -4.30 -22.68 -18.28
N THR A 174 -3.56 -22.15 -19.25
CA THR A 174 -3.78 -22.45 -20.67
C THR A 174 -3.43 -23.91 -20.99
N GLU A 175 -2.42 -24.46 -20.32
CA GLU A 175 -2.02 -25.86 -20.44
C GLU A 175 -2.98 -26.82 -19.72
N VAL A 176 -3.31 -26.53 -18.47
CA VAL A 176 -4.07 -27.42 -17.58
C VAL A 176 -5.58 -27.33 -17.83
N TYR A 177 -6.08 -26.14 -18.20
CA TYR A 177 -7.51 -25.82 -18.35
C TYR A 177 -7.83 -25.14 -19.70
N PRO A 178 -7.42 -25.70 -20.86
CA PRO A 178 -7.51 -25.05 -22.17
C PRO A 178 -8.95 -24.74 -22.63
N ASP A 179 -9.94 -25.45 -22.09
CA ASP A 179 -11.35 -25.30 -22.46
C ASP A 179 -12.03 -24.08 -21.85
N PHE A 180 -11.33 -23.38 -20.95
CA PHE A 180 -11.86 -22.24 -20.23
C PHE A 180 -11.25 -20.92 -20.73
N GLU A 181 -11.97 -19.84 -20.47
CA GLU A 181 -11.42 -18.48 -20.54
C GLU A 181 -11.03 -18.05 -19.12
N HIS A 182 -9.88 -17.42 -18.95
CA HIS A 182 -9.36 -17.07 -17.62
C HIS A 182 -9.37 -15.57 -17.39
N ALA A 183 -9.92 -15.14 -16.27
CA ALA A 183 -9.89 -13.76 -15.82
C ALA A 183 -9.12 -13.66 -14.50
N PHE A 184 -8.14 -12.75 -14.43
CA PHE A 184 -7.33 -12.51 -13.24
C PHE A 184 -7.76 -11.22 -12.56
N VAL A 185 -8.05 -11.30 -11.26
CA VAL A 185 -8.49 -10.18 -10.43
C VAL A 185 -7.41 -9.89 -9.40
N TYR A 186 -6.90 -8.67 -9.45
CA TYR A 186 -5.91 -8.14 -8.52
C TYR A 186 -6.51 -6.99 -7.71
N ASP A 187 -5.90 -6.74 -6.56
CA ASP A 187 -6.16 -5.50 -5.82
C ASP A 187 -5.51 -4.29 -6.55
N ASN A 188 -5.72 -3.10 -5.99
CA ASN A 188 -5.23 -1.86 -6.53
C ASN A 188 -3.88 -1.40 -5.93
N ALA A 189 -3.10 -2.31 -5.34
CA ALA A 189 -1.80 -2.02 -4.78
C ALA A 189 -0.90 -1.30 -5.77
N THR A 190 -0.02 -0.43 -5.27
CA THR A 190 0.86 0.36 -6.15
C THR A 190 1.82 -0.50 -6.97
N THR A 191 2.13 -1.70 -6.49
CA THR A 191 2.95 -2.70 -7.18
C THR A 191 2.25 -3.26 -8.42
N HIS A 192 0.92 -3.40 -8.41
CA HIS A 192 0.12 -3.83 -9.56
C HIS A 192 -0.03 -2.74 -10.64
N LYS A 193 0.39 -1.50 -10.36
CA LYS A 193 0.22 -0.34 -11.25
C LYS A 193 1.52 0.09 -11.92
N LYS A 194 2.50 -0.81 -12.04
CA LYS A 194 3.75 -0.52 -12.78
C LYS A 194 3.40 -0.21 -14.22
N ARG A 195 3.93 0.92 -14.70
CA ARG A 195 3.97 1.24 -16.13
C ARG A 195 5.22 0.61 -16.73
N ALA A 196 5.20 0.33 -18.03
CA ALA A 196 6.38 -0.19 -18.73
C ALA A 196 7.62 0.65 -18.42
N ASP A 197 8.80 0.02 -18.38
CA ASP A 197 10.04 0.73 -18.11
C ASP A 197 10.23 1.87 -19.12
N GLY A 198 10.60 3.04 -18.60
CA GLY A 198 10.70 4.27 -19.40
C GLY A 198 9.39 5.03 -19.64
N SER A 199 8.26 4.50 -19.18
CA SER A 199 6.98 5.22 -19.25
C SER A 199 7.05 6.54 -18.49
N LEU A 200 6.48 7.57 -19.12
CA LEU A 200 6.35 8.89 -18.55
C LEU A 200 5.57 8.85 -17.22
N SER A 201 6.14 9.47 -16.18
CA SER A 201 5.55 9.52 -14.84
C SER A 201 5.44 10.94 -14.33
N ALA A 202 4.20 11.40 -14.16
CA ALA A 202 3.91 12.70 -13.56
C ALA A 202 4.32 12.78 -12.08
N ARG A 203 4.55 11.63 -11.40
CA ARG A 203 4.92 11.60 -9.97
C ARG A 203 6.26 12.26 -9.67
N LYS A 204 7.18 12.28 -10.64
CA LYS A 204 8.51 12.87 -10.49
C LYS A 204 8.59 14.31 -11.02
N MET A 205 7.48 14.89 -11.48
CA MET A 205 7.46 16.26 -12.01
C MET A 205 7.86 17.26 -10.92
N PRO A 206 8.82 18.16 -11.20
CA PRO A 206 9.20 19.23 -10.29
C PRO A 206 8.03 20.15 -9.93
N LYS A 207 8.01 20.60 -8.68
CA LYS A 207 7.03 21.59 -8.23
C LYS A 207 7.25 22.96 -8.87
N GLY A 208 8.51 23.40 -8.95
CA GLY A 208 8.90 24.70 -9.52
C GLY A 208 9.69 24.57 -10.81
N THR A 209 9.89 25.70 -11.48
CA THR A 209 10.65 25.83 -12.72
C THR A 209 12.09 25.41 -12.52
N LYS A 210 12.60 24.54 -13.38
CA LYS A 210 14.03 24.18 -13.44
C LYS A 210 14.37 23.38 -14.71
N GLU A 211 15.66 23.17 -14.93
CA GLU A 211 16.12 22.16 -15.87
C GLU A 211 15.68 20.77 -15.39
N TRP A 212 14.90 20.08 -16.21
CA TRP A 212 14.39 18.77 -15.84
C TRP A 212 14.05 17.91 -17.06
N GLU A 213 14.45 16.65 -16.93
CA GLU A 213 14.21 15.58 -17.87
C GLU A 213 13.76 14.35 -17.08
N THR A 214 12.94 13.51 -17.70
CA THR A 214 12.48 12.26 -17.10
C THR A 214 13.41 11.13 -17.49
N GLU A 215 13.61 10.18 -16.57
CA GLU A 215 14.31 8.94 -16.84
C GLU A 215 13.41 8.04 -17.70
N THR A 216 13.92 7.60 -18.86
CA THR A 216 13.17 6.83 -19.86
C THR A 216 13.68 5.40 -20.01
N GLY A 217 14.49 4.92 -19.06
CA GLY A 217 15.01 3.55 -19.03
C GLY A 217 16.54 3.52 -19.03
N LYS A 218 17.11 2.31 -19.18
CA LYS A 218 18.55 2.10 -19.23
C LYS A 218 18.97 1.65 -20.63
N VAL A 219 19.98 2.30 -21.19
CA VAL A 219 20.70 1.86 -22.40
C VAL A 219 22.13 1.54 -21.97
N ASN A 220 22.60 0.31 -22.22
CA ASN A 220 23.92 -0.18 -21.78
C ASN A 220 24.19 0.02 -20.28
N GLY A 221 23.17 -0.19 -19.43
CA GLY A 221 23.27 -0.01 -17.98
C GLY A 221 23.26 1.45 -17.50
N LYS A 222 23.34 2.43 -18.40
CA LYS A 222 23.28 3.87 -18.07
C LYS A 222 21.85 4.39 -18.24
N MET A 223 21.40 5.19 -17.28
CA MET A 223 20.06 5.78 -17.33
C MET A 223 19.99 6.84 -18.44
N THR A 224 19.02 6.71 -19.33
CA THR A 224 18.74 7.69 -20.38
C THR A 224 17.72 8.70 -19.85
N LYS A 225 17.91 9.97 -20.21
CA LYS A 225 17.02 11.08 -19.85
C LYS A 225 16.46 11.71 -21.11
N THR A 226 15.19 12.12 -21.06
CA THR A 226 14.50 12.76 -22.18
C THR A 226 13.54 13.81 -21.66
N LYS A 227 13.30 14.87 -22.43
CA LYS A 227 12.23 15.83 -22.13
C LYS A 227 10.86 15.17 -22.31
N MET A 228 9.92 15.50 -21.44
CA MET A 228 8.54 15.07 -21.66
C MET A 228 7.97 15.78 -22.90
N THR A 229 7.17 15.06 -23.69
CA THR A 229 6.34 15.69 -24.72
C THR A 229 5.22 16.52 -24.06
N ASP A 230 4.58 17.37 -24.85
CA ASP A 230 3.46 18.17 -24.39
C ASP A 230 2.33 17.29 -23.82
N ALA A 231 1.70 17.79 -22.77
CA ALA A 231 0.53 17.16 -22.18
C ALA A 231 -0.73 17.54 -22.98
N THR A 232 -1.87 16.98 -22.63
CA THR A 232 -3.17 17.41 -23.15
C THR A 232 -3.98 18.01 -22.00
N PHE A 233 -4.61 19.16 -22.24
CA PHE A 233 -5.55 19.80 -21.32
C PHE A 233 -6.74 20.33 -22.12
N ASN A 234 -7.97 19.93 -21.76
CA ASN A 234 -9.20 20.28 -22.48
C ASN A 234 -9.14 20.01 -23.99
N GLY A 235 -8.50 18.89 -24.39
CA GLY A 235 -8.33 18.51 -25.79
C GLY A 235 -7.26 19.30 -26.55
N GLN A 236 -6.59 20.26 -25.92
CA GLN A 236 -5.53 21.05 -26.53
C GLN A 236 -4.14 20.63 -26.02
N PRO A 237 -3.09 20.75 -26.85
CA PRO A 237 -1.72 20.60 -26.39
C PRO A 237 -1.39 21.60 -25.29
N GLN A 238 -0.78 21.11 -24.21
CA GLN A 238 -0.31 21.89 -23.07
C GLN A 238 1.21 21.74 -22.99
N PRO A 239 1.96 22.77 -23.43
CA PRO A 239 3.41 22.76 -23.33
C PRO A 239 3.87 22.66 -21.88
N LEU A 240 4.77 21.71 -21.62
CA LEU A 240 5.36 21.48 -20.30
C LEU A 240 6.66 22.26 -20.08
N TYR A 241 7.26 22.72 -21.16
CA TYR A 241 8.48 23.51 -21.19
C TYR A 241 8.18 24.91 -21.70
N PHE A 242 8.99 25.89 -21.28
CA PHE A 242 8.87 27.23 -21.81
C PHE A 242 9.31 27.26 -23.29
N PRO A 243 8.55 27.95 -24.15
CA PRO A 243 8.88 28.07 -25.57
C PRO A 243 10.14 28.91 -25.78
N SER A 244 10.71 28.86 -26.99
CA SER A 244 11.99 29.47 -27.33
C SER A 244 12.02 30.99 -27.22
N ASP A 245 10.87 31.65 -27.27
CA ASP A 245 10.66 33.09 -27.15
C ASP A 245 10.50 33.57 -25.69
N HIS A 246 10.53 32.67 -24.71
CA HIS A 246 10.40 33.01 -23.30
C HIS A 246 11.77 33.24 -22.61
N PRO A 247 11.89 34.15 -21.63
CA PRO A 247 13.14 34.35 -20.88
C PRO A 247 13.69 33.10 -20.19
N GLN A 248 12.82 32.13 -19.92
CA GLN A 248 13.15 30.82 -19.31
C GLN A 248 13.08 29.66 -20.31
N ALA A 249 13.29 29.95 -21.61
CA ALA A 249 13.18 29.00 -22.71
C ALA A 249 13.86 27.65 -22.40
N GLY A 250 13.19 26.56 -22.74
CA GLY A 250 13.72 25.20 -22.59
C GLY A 250 13.71 24.64 -21.16
N LEU A 251 13.45 25.47 -20.13
CA LEU A 251 13.22 25.01 -18.77
C LEU A 251 11.83 24.36 -18.64
N PHE A 252 11.74 23.35 -17.78
CA PHE A 252 10.46 22.77 -17.41
C PHE A 252 9.70 23.75 -16.53
N LYS A 253 8.42 24.00 -16.83
CA LYS A 253 7.58 25.01 -16.16
C LYS A 253 7.36 24.73 -14.67
N GLY A 254 7.36 23.46 -14.27
CA GLY A 254 6.98 23.09 -12.90
C GLY A 254 5.46 22.97 -12.72
N MET A 255 5.03 22.13 -11.78
CA MET A 255 3.61 21.91 -11.50
C MET A 255 2.89 23.20 -11.10
N ALA A 256 3.55 24.12 -10.39
CA ALA A 256 2.93 25.38 -9.95
C ALA A 256 2.51 26.24 -11.15
N VAL A 257 3.40 26.46 -12.12
CA VAL A 257 3.11 27.25 -13.33
C VAL A 257 2.04 26.57 -14.18
N ILE A 258 2.14 25.25 -14.39
CA ILE A 258 1.14 24.50 -15.16
C ILE A 258 -0.24 24.58 -14.51
N LEU A 259 -0.34 24.55 -13.17
CA LEU A 259 -1.61 24.73 -12.47
C LEU A 259 -2.16 26.15 -12.64
N GLN A 260 -1.32 27.18 -12.62
CA GLN A 260 -1.73 28.55 -12.90
C GLN A 260 -2.24 28.73 -14.33
N GLU A 261 -1.57 28.15 -15.32
CA GLU A 261 -2.01 28.15 -16.72
C GLU A 261 -3.37 27.46 -16.90
N ARG A 262 -3.69 26.48 -16.05
CA ARG A 262 -4.99 25.80 -16.00
C ARG A 262 -6.06 26.53 -15.17
N GLY A 263 -5.77 27.72 -14.64
CA GLY A 263 -6.66 28.50 -13.79
C GLY A 263 -6.78 28.00 -12.34
N LEU A 264 -5.94 27.05 -11.91
CA LEU A 264 -5.96 26.44 -10.58
C LEU A 264 -5.01 27.16 -9.61
N TYR A 265 -5.19 28.47 -9.47
CA TYR A 265 -4.28 29.34 -8.71
C TYR A 265 -4.17 28.95 -7.23
N ASP A 266 -5.28 28.57 -6.59
CA ASP A 266 -5.27 28.14 -5.18
C ASP A 266 -4.49 26.84 -4.97
N ALA A 267 -4.60 25.91 -5.91
CA ALA A 267 -3.84 24.67 -5.88
C ALA A 267 -2.35 24.96 -6.07
N ALA A 268 -1.98 25.85 -7.00
CA ALA A 268 -0.60 26.28 -7.21
C ALA A 268 -0.01 26.95 -5.95
N LYS A 269 -0.78 27.84 -5.31
CA LYS A 269 -0.38 28.53 -4.08
C LYS A 269 -0.17 27.56 -2.92
N LYS A 270 -1.08 26.59 -2.73
CA LYS A 270 -0.93 25.53 -1.71
C LYS A 270 0.30 24.67 -1.97
N LEU A 271 0.58 24.33 -3.23
CA LEU A 271 1.69 23.46 -3.61
C LEU A 271 3.06 24.09 -3.30
N LEU A 272 3.15 25.42 -3.39
CA LEU A 272 4.30 26.23 -2.95
C LEU A 272 4.32 26.43 -1.43
N ALA A 273 3.16 26.67 -0.80
CA ALA A 273 3.03 26.80 0.66
C ALA A 273 3.39 25.52 1.42
N ASP A 274 3.17 24.33 0.83
CA ASP A 274 3.59 23.05 1.39
C ASP A 274 5.10 22.99 1.65
N PHE A 275 5.91 23.68 0.85
CA PHE A 275 7.36 23.77 1.11
C PHE A 275 7.62 24.57 2.39
N ALA A 276 6.98 25.73 2.54
CA ALA A 276 7.08 26.54 3.76
C ALA A 276 6.56 25.79 5.00
N ASN A 277 5.43 25.08 4.89
CA ASN A 277 4.89 24.22 5.94
C ASN A 277 5.85 23.07 6.30
N ARG A 278 6.58 22.54 5.32
CA ARG A 278 7.58 21.49 5.53
C ARG A 278 8.87 22.04 6.14
N CYS A 279 9.16 23.32 6.01
CA CYS A 279 10.23 24.01 6.75
C CYS A 279 9.80 24.35 8.19
N LEU A 280 8.54 24.74 8.41
CA LEU A 280 8.00 25.05 9.74
C LEU A 280 8.12 23.90 10.74
N LYS A 281 8.10 22.65 10.28
CA LYS A 281 8.30 21.48 11.16
C LYS A 281 9.70 21.40 11.79
N PHE A 282 10.66 22.15 11.25
CA PHE A 282 12.02 22.25 11.78
C PHE A 282 12.28 23.59 12.48
N ALA A 283 11.38 24.56 12.35
CA ALA A 283 11.58 25.90 12.89
C ALA A 283 11.78 25.89 14.41
N ASP A 284 10.95 25.14 15.15
CA ASP A 284 11.08 25.01 16.61
C ASP A 284 12.36 24.27 17.05
N ALA A 285 12.86 23.34 16.23
CA ALA A 285 14.13 22.67 16.48
C ALA A 285 15.29 23.67 16.41
N TYR A 286 15.32 24.49 15.37
CA TYR A 286 16.37 25.49 15.19
C TYR A 286 16.26 26.62 16.22
N SER A 287 15.06 27.06 16.61
CA SER A 287 14.91 28.06 17.68
C SER A 287 15.38 27.54 19.05
N LYS A 288 15.39 26.22 19.25
CA LYS A 288 15.95 25.55 20.43
C LYS A 288 17.44 25.21 20.31
N GLY A 289 18.11 25.69 19.26
CA GLY A 289 19.55 25.55 19.06
C GLY A 289 20.00 24.21 18.46
N LEU A 290 19.08 23.38 17.96
CA LEU A 290 19.45 22.09 17.36
C LEU A 290 20.13 22.27 16.00
N ASN A 291 21.17 21.49 15.74
CA ASN A 291 21.81 21.42 14.43
C ASN A 291 20.99 20.56 13.44
N GLY A 292 21.39 20.54 12.16
CA GLY A 292 20.64 19.83 11.12
C GLY A 292 20.45 18.33 11.37
N ARG A 293 21.42 17.66 12.00
CA ARG A 293 21.35 16.24 12.35
C ARG A 293 20.38 16.00 13.51
N GLN A 294 20.47 16.82 14.55
CA GLN A 294 19.58 16.78 15.71
C GLN A 294 18.13 17.12 15.33
N ALA A 295 17.91 18.13 14.49
CA ALA A 295 16.60 18.51 13.98
C ALA A 295 15.97 17.40 13.12
N ALA A 296 16.76 16.72 12.29
CA ALA A 296 16.29 15.56 11.51
C ALA A 296 15.90 14.38 12.40
N TRP A 297 16.70 14.10 13.45
CA TRP A 297 16.37 13.08 14.44
C TRP A 297 15.08 13.43 15.21
N ALA A 298 14.96 14.66 15.69
CA ALA A 298 13.80 15.15 16.44
C ALA A 298 12.52 15.08 15.59
N ALA A 299 12.57 15.51 14.33
CA ALA A 299 11.43 15.42 13.41
C ALA A 299 11.00 13.97 13.11
N ARG A 300 11.92 13.01 13.21
CA ARG A 300 11.64 11.58 13.05
C ARG A 300 11.02 10.99 14.32
N LYS A 301 11.47 11.42 15.49
CA LYS A 301 10.94 11.00 16.80
C LYS A 301 9.55 11.58 17.08
N TYR A 302 9.36 12.86 16.80
CA TYR A 302 8.14 13.64 17.07
C TYR A 302 7.27 13.86 15.84
N ARG A 303 7.12 12.82 15.01
CA ARG A 303 6.45 12.92 13.71
C ARG A 303 5.02 13.44 13.87
N GLY A 304 4.71 14.57 13.22
CA GLY A 304 3.38 15.21 13.27
C GLY A 304 3.27 16.37 14.26
N HIS A 305 4.24 16.56 15.14
CA HIS A 305 4.31 17.71 16.04
C HIS A 305 5.14 18.83 15.41
N ARG A 306 4.70 20.08 15.62
CA ARG A 306 5.41 21.31 15.16
C ARG A 306 6.20 22.00 16.28
N VAL A 307 6.00 21.57 17.52
CA VAL A 307 6.69 22.06 18.73
C VAL A 307 7.26 20.83 19.44
N LEU A 308 8.55 20.86 19.73
CA LEU A 308 9.29 19.84 20.46
C LEU A 308 9.14 20.05 21.97
N PRO A 309 9.15 18.98 22.78
CA PRO A 309 9.10 19.13 24.23
C PRO A 309 10.36 19.83 24.77
N GLU A 310 10.25 20.51 25.91
CA GLU A 310 11.40 21.14 26.58
C GLU A 310 12.49 20.13 26.98
N SER A 311 12.14 18.85 27.10
CA SER A 311 13.08 17.76 27.36
C SER A 311 13.99 17.38 26.18
N ILE A 312 13.82 17.99 25.00
CA ILE A 312 14.45 17.52 23.76
C ILE A 312 15.99 17.44 23.85
N LEU A 313 16.66 18.37 24.55
CA LEU A 313 18.11 18.36 24.68
C LEU A 313 18.61 17.17 25.50
N ARG A 314 17.94 16.86 26.62
CA ARG A 314 18.25 15.68 27.44
C ARG A 314 18.03 14.38 26.65
N GLU A 315 16.97 14.34 25.85
CA GLU A 315 16.69 13.17 25.02
C GLU A 315 17.67 12.97 23.86
N LEU A 316 18.30 14.04 23.37
CA LEU A 316 19.37 13.96 22.38
C LEU A 316 20.64 13.40 23.02
N GLU A 317 20.94 13.80 24.26
CA GLU A 317 22.05 13.31 25.05
C GLU A 317 21.90 11.82 25.40
N GLU A 318 20.73 11.41 25.90
CA GLU A 318 20.38 9.99 26.14
C GLU A 318 20.45 9.13 24.87
N ALA A 319 20.26 9.74 23.70
CA ALA A 319 20.30 9.06 22.41
C ALA A 319 21.66 9.18 21.69
N GLU A 320 22.67 9.79 22.33
CA GLU A 320 24.01 10.03 21.79
C GLU A 320 23.99 10.75 20.42
N ILE A 321 23.04 11.69 20.24
CA ILE A 321 22.90 12.50 19.03
C ILE A 321 23.56 13.87 19.25
N TYR A 322 24.86 13.92 19.00
CA TYR A 322 25.66 15.16 18.99
C TYR A 322 25.52 15.91 17.66
#